data_AF-M0H5P1-F1
#
_entry.id   AF-M0H5P1-F1
#
_cell.length_a   1.000
_cell.length_b   1.000
_cell.length_c   1.000
_cell.angle_alpha   90.00
_cell.angle_beta   90.00
_cell.angle_gamma   90.00
#
_symmetry.space_group_name_H-M   'P 1'
#
loop_
_entity.id
_entity.type
_entity.pdbx_description
1 polymer ?
#
loop_
_entity_poly.entity_id
_entity_poly.type
_entity_poly.pdbx_seq_one_letter_code
_entity_poly.pdbx_strand_id
1 'polypeptide(L)'
;MRTEPATETDDIDVPASVRAAASAGRSRVTRSDLRTAVSRGSAATLVVFVVDASASMRAAMRQAKGTVLSLLEDAYEQRDEVAFVAVAGDEAEVLLPPTDSVTLAARHLKELPTGDRTPLPSGLDAARRVIDRSDADAALVVVVTDGRVTVADGSPTGQTRSAARSLATADASVVVVDAGDDGIGVTDILVSETDARRIPLSDLSAERVAEAERFADGQ
;
A
#
# COMPACT_ATOMS: atom_id res chain seq x y z
N MET A 1 -10.32 6.91 17.59
CA MET A 1 -9.50 8.13 17.42
C MET A 1 -8.69 8.34 18.70
N ARG A 2 -7.36 8.43 18.61
CA ARG A 2 -6.52 8.82 19.76
C ARG A 2 -6.56 10.34 19.89
N THR A 3 -6.49 10.84 21.11
CA THR A 3 -6.56 12.28 21.41
C THR A 3 -5.54 12.63 22.47
N GLU A 4 -4.90 13.78 22.35
CA GLU A 4 -3.87 14.27 23.27
C GLU A 4 -4.25 15.64 23.82
N PRO A 5 -3.65 16.10 24.93
CA PRO A 5 -3.85 17.47 25.40
C PRO A 5 -3.50 18.47 24.29
N ALA A 6 -4.41 19.41 23.99
CA ALA A 6 -4.17 20.43 22.98
C ALA A 6 -3.21 21.52 23.49
N THR A 7 -2.35 22.01 22.59
CA THR A 7 -1.56 23.23 22.76
C THR A 7 -2.26 24.44 22.13
N GLU A 8 -1.69 25.65 22.26
CA GLU A 8 -2.34 26.87 21.78
C GLU A 8 -2.51 26.95 20.26
N THR A 9 -1.79 26.13 19.51
CA THR A 9 -1.79 26.10 18.04
C THR A 9 -2.62 24.97 17.44
N ASP A 10 -3.17 24.07 18.25
CA ASP A 10 -3.87 22.88 17.75
C ASP A 10 -5.37 23.13 17.51
N ASP A 11 -5.92 22.47 16.50
CA ASP A 11 -7.37 22.37 16.32
C ASP A 11 -7.99 21.54 17.45
N ILE A 12 -9.18 21.96 17.90
CA ILE A 12 -9.83 21.38 19.09
C ILE A 12 -10.86 20.32 18.70
N ASP A 13 -10.68 19.10 19.20
CA ASP A 13 -11.71 18.05 19.18
C ASP A 13 -12.70 18.35 20.33
N VAL A 14 -13.79 19.05 19.98
CA VAL A 14 -14.83 19.46 20.93
C VAL A 14 -15.44 18.24 21.65
N PRO A 15 -15.90 17.17 20.96
CA PRO A 15 -16.37 15.96 21.63
C PRO A 15 -15.37 15.34 22.61
N ALA A 16 -14.10 15.23 22.25
CA ALA A 16 -13.07 14.66 23.13
C ALA A 16 -12.77 15.56 24.33
N SER A 17 -12.77 16.87 24.13
CA SER A 17 -12.57 17.84 25.21
C SER A 17 -13.70 17.80 26.24
N VAL A 18 -14.95 17.67 25.77
CA VAL A 18 -16.13 17.48 26.63
C VAL A 18 -16.03 16.16 27.41
N ARG A 19 -15.65 15.06 26.75
CA ARG A 19 -15.43 13.77 27.43
C ARG A 19 -14.33 13.85 28.50
N ALA A 20 -13.23 14.56 28.21
CA ALA A 20 -12.15 14.75 29.17
C ALA A 20 -12.63 15.52 30.41
N ALA A 21 -13.35 16.63 30.23
CA ALA A 21 -13.95 17.38 31.34
C ALA A 21 -14.92 16.53 32.17
N ALA A 22 -15.82 15.79 31.50
CA ALA A 22 -16.78 14.91 32.14
C ALA A 22 -16.10 13.78 32.95
N SER A 23 -15.04 13.17 32.41
CA SER A 23 -14.26 12.14 33.09
C SER A 23 -13.55 12.65 34.34
N ALA A 24 -13.25 13.95 34.39
CA ALA A 24 -12.71 14.63 35.55
C ALA A 24 -13.80 15.19 36.49
N GLY A 25 -15.07 14.81 36.29
CA GLY A 25 -16.20 15.24 37.12
C GLY A 25 -16.60 16.71 36.94
N ARG A 26 -16.21 17.34 35.83
CA ARG A 26 -16.45 18.77 35.58
C ARG A 26 -17.57 18.96 34.56
N SER A 27 -18.48 19.90 34.87
CA SER A 27 -19.57 20.32 33.98
C SER A 27 -19.19 21.45 33.02
N ARG A 28 -17.97 21.99 33.17
CA ARG A 28 -17.42 23.04 32.31
C ARG A 28 -16.03 22.64 31.83
N VAL A 29 -15.82 22.74 30.52
CA VAL A 29 -14.52 22.50 29.88
C VAL A 29 -13.54 23.60 30.30
N THR A 30 -12.34 23.21 30.73
CA THR A 30 -11.24 24.11 31.06
C THR A 30 -10.05 23.85 30.12
N ARG A 31 -9.02 24.71 30.15
CA ARG A 31 -7.82 24.53 29.32
C ARG A 31 -7.17 23.16 29.48
N SER A 32 -7.17 22.59 30.69
CA SER A 32 -6.60 21.25 30.95
C SER A 32 -7.37 20.11 30.29
N ASP A 33 -8.61 20.38 29.86
CA ASP A 33 -9.51 19.40 29.28
C ASP A 33 -9.52 19.49 27.75
N LEU A 34 -8.89 20.53 27.17
CA LEU A 34 -8.79 20.69 25.73
C LEU A 34 -8.00 19.52 25.15
N ARG A 35 -8.65 18.84 24.22
CA ARG A 35 -8.09 17.73 23.46
C ARG A 35 -8.02 18.13 22.00
N THR A 36 -6.93 17.79 21.37
CA THR A 36 -6.84 17.76 19.92
C THR A 36 -7.00 16.32 19.47
N ALA A 37 -7.61 16.15 18.30
CA ALA A 37 -7.54 14.87 17.62
C ALA A 37 -6.08 14.66 17.24
N VAL A 38 -5.50 13.53 17.65
CA VAL A 38 -4.23 13.12 17.06
C VAL A 38 -4.59 12.63 15.67
N SER A 39 -4.57 13.55 14.69
CA SER A 39 -4.34 13.14 13.33
C SER A 39 -2.94 12.54 13.31
N ARG A 40 -2.82 11.27 12.91
CA ARG A 40 -1.54 10.82 12.39
C ARG A 40 -1.22 11.78 11.24
N GLY A 41 0.00 12.31 11.23
CA GLY A 41 0.33 13.59 10.60
C GLY A 41 -0.21 13.73 9.18
N SER A 42 -0.60 14.94 8.80
CA SER A 42 -0.74 15.33 7.39
C SER A 42 0.57 15.03 6.66
N ALA A 43 0.47 14.48 5.44
CA ALA A 43 1.55 13.93 4.61
C ALA A 43 2.08 12.54 5.04
N ALA A 44 1.22 11.52 5.05
CA ALA A 44 1.66 10.13 4.97
C ALA A 44 1.41 9.62 3.55
N THR A 45 2.42 9.09 2.88
CA THR A 45 2.22 8.39 1.60
C THR A 45 1.57 7.05 1.92
N LEU A 46 0.59 6.62 1.11
CA LEU A 46 0.07 5.27 1.16
C LEU A 46 0.88 4.37 0.23
N VAL A 47 1.61 3.41 0.78
CA VAL A 47 2.31 2.38 0.01
C VAL A 47 1.43 1.13 -0.11
N VAL A 48 0.98 0.82 -1.32
CA VAL A 48 0.17 -0.37 -1.62
C VAL A 48 1.03 -1.43 -2.29
N PHE A 49 1.32 -2.51 -1.57
CA PHE A 49 1.98 -3.68 -2.15
C PHE A 49 0.96 -4.59 -2.84
N VAL A 50 1.13 -4.82 -4.14
CA VAL A 50 0.38 -5.81 -4.92
C VAL A 50 1.32 -6.97 -5.22
N VAL A 51 1.19 -8.07 -4.51
CA VAL A 51 2.15 -9.18 -4.56
C VAL A 51 1.52 -10.40 -5.19
N ASP A 52 2.10 -10.85 -6.29
CA ASP A 52 1.81 -12.14 -6.90
C ASP A 52 2.31 -13.26 -6.01
N ALA A 53 1.36 -14.05 -5.47
CA ALA A 53 1.63 -15.18 -4.60
C ALA A 53 1.32 -16.52 -5.30
N SER A 54 1.45 -16.54 -6.62
CA SER A 54 1.37 -17.74 -7.44
C SER A 54 2.54 -18.72 -7.17
N ALA A 55 2.39 -19.95 -7.67
CA ALA A 55 3.38 -21.00 -7.49
C ALA A 55 4.77 -20.65 -8.04
N SER A 56 4.87 -19.95 -9.18
CA SER A 56 6.15 -19.52 -9.78
C SER A 56 6.86 -18.47 -8.91
N MET A 57 6.08 -17.61 -8.26
CA MET A 57 6.60 -16.57 -7.37
C MET A 57 7.10 -17.09 -6.02
N ARG A 58 6.76 -18.32 -5.60
CA ARG A 58 7.15 -18.85 -4.28
C ARG A 58 8.67 -18.78 -4.02
N ALA A 59 9.50 -19.11 -5.00
CA ALA A 59 10.95 -19.09 -4.83
C ALA A 59 11.52 -17.67 -4.77
N ALA A 60 11.03 -16.79 -5.63
CA ALA A 60 11.38 -15.38 -5.69
C ALA A 60 10.96 -14.65 -4.39
N MET A 61 9.72 -14.83 -3.96
CA MET A 61 9.19 -14.22 -2.74
C MET A 61 9.88 -14.72 -1.47
N ARG A 62 10.28 -16.00 -1.39
CA ARG A 62 11.08 -16.48 -0.26
C ARG A 62 12.42 -15.77 -0.12
N GLN A 63 13.05 -15.43 -1.25
CA GLN A 63 14.33 -14.72 -1.28
C GLN A 63 14.13 -13.22 -0.98
N ALA A 64 13.11 -12.61 -1.57
CA ALA A 64 12.81 -11.19 -1.40
C ALA A 64 12.11 -10.85 -0.07
N LYS A 65 11.67 -11.84 0.71
CA LYS A 65 10.93 -11.63 1.97
C LYS A 65 11.67 -10.72 2.95
N GLY A 66 12.98 -10.89 3.09
CA GLY A 66 13.81 -10.05 3.96
C GLY A 66 13.80 -8.60 3.49
N THR A 67 14.01 -8.40 2.20
CA THR A 67 13.95 -7.09 1.56
C THR A 67 12.59 -6.41 1.72
N VAL A 68 11.49 -7.11 1.40
CA VAL A 68 10.13 -6.56 1.55
C VAL A 68 9.84 -6.23 3.02
N LEU A 69 10.33 -7.02 3.97
CA LEU A 69 10.18 -6.69 5.39
C LEU A 69 10.93 -5.40 5.75
N SER A 70 12.16 -5.22 5.27
CA SER A 70 12.90 -3.98 5.47
C SER A 70 12.21 -2.77 4.81
N LEU A 71 11.59 -2.94 3.64
CA LEU A 71 10.75 -1.88 3.05
C LEU A 71 9.62 -1.45 3.99
N LEU A 72 8.94 -2.41 4.61
CA LEU A 72 7.84 -2.14 5.53
C LEU A 72 8.33 -1.43 6.81
N GLU A 73 9.52 -1.78 7.27
CA GLU A 73 10.17 -1.12 8.42
C GLU A 73 10.53 0.33 8.07
N ASP A 74 11.10 0.57 6.89
CA ASP A 74 11.53 1.89 6.44
C ASP A 74 10.33 2.82 6.13
N ALA A 75 9.28 2.31 5.48
CA ALA A 75 8.04 3.07 5.25
C ALA A 75 7.41 3.54 6.58
N TYR A 76 7.47 2.72 7.62
CA TYR A 76 7.01 3.14 8.95
C TYR A 76 7.89 4.22 9.59
N GLU A 77 9.21 4.18 9.38
CA GLU A 77 10.09 5.25 9.85
C GLU A 77 9.73 6.59 9.21
N GLN A 78 9.29 6.57 7.95
CA GLN A 78 8.78 7.73 7.21
C GLN A 78 7.35 8.14 7.60
N ARG A 79 6.67 7.33 8.42
CA ARG A 79 5.26 7.47 8.86
C ARG A 79 4.23 7.26 7.73
N ASP A 80 4.58 6.43 6.76
CA ASP A 80 3.70 6.04 5.67
C ASP A 80 2.71 4.96 6.09
N GLU A 81 1.50 5.03 5.54
CA GLU A 81 0.51 3.94 5.66
C GLU A 81 0.89 2.83 4.70
N VAL A 82 0.76 1.58 5.13
CA VAL A 82 0.96 0.43 4.24
C VAL A 82 -0.30 -0.38 4.07
N ALA A 83 -0.59 -0.76 2.82
CA ALA A 83 -1.59 -1.76 2.48
C ALA A 83 -0.96 -2.93 1.71
N PHE A 84 -1.59 -4.10 1.83
CA PHE A 84 -1.09 -5.32 1.21
C PHE A 84 -2.22 -6.07 0.49
N VAL A 85 -2.04 -6.27 -0.82
CA VAL A 85 -2.92 -6.99 -1.71
C VAL A 85 -2.17 -8.23 -2.23
N ALA A 86 -2.67 -9.42 -1.93
CA ALA A 86 -2.15 -10.66 -2.48
C ALA A 86 -2.97 -11.08 -3.70
N VAL A 87 -2.26 -11.46 -4.76
CA VAL A 87 -2.84 -11.96 -6.01
C VAL A 87 -2.56 -13.45 -6.07
N ALA A 88 -3.57 -14.27 -5.81
CA ALA A 88 -3.46 -15.72 -5.80
C ALA A 88 -4.81 -16.40 -6.04
N GLY A 89 -4.84 -17.46 -6.85
CA GLY A 89 -6.07 -18.21 -7.07
C GLY A 89 -7.02 -17.50 -8.04
N ASP A 90 -8.31 -17.42 -7.71
CA ASP A 90 -9.32 -16.87 -8.64
C ASP A 90 -9.46 -15.34 -8.58
N GLU A 91 -9.18 -14.71 -7.44
CA GLU A 91 -9.30 -13.26 -7.22
C GLU A 91 -8.18 -12.72 -6.33
N ALA A 92 -8.01 -11.39 -6.28
CA ALA A 92 -7.08 -10.75 -5.35
C ALA A 92 -7.71 -10.51 -3.97
N GLU A 93 -6.91 -10.64 -2.92
CA GLU A 93 -7.31 -10.45 -1.53
C GLU A 93 -6.54 -9.28 -0.89
N VAL A 94 -7.26 -8.36 -0.25
CA VAL A 94 -6.65 -7.32 0.59
C VAL A 94 -6.32 -7.95 1.95
N LEU A 95 -5.10 -8.46 2.10
CA LEU A 95 -4.63 -9.08 3.35
C LEU A 95 -4.46 -8.06 4.47
N LEU A 96 -4.13 -6.82 4.10
CA LEU A 96 -3.89 -5.73 5.02
C LEU A 96 -4.50 -4.44 4.46
N PRO A 97 -5.56 -3.88 5.08
CA PRO A 97 -5.98 -2.52 4.77
C PRO A 97 -4.90 -1.51 5.21
N PRO A 98 -4.95 -0.24 4.73
CA PRO A 98 -4.02 0.81 5.15
C PRO A 98 -3.78 0.82 6.66
N THR A 99 -2.51 0.74 7.05
CA THR A 99 -2.10 0.71 8.46
C THR A 99 -0.67 1.17 8.64
N ASP A 100 -0.42 1.90 9.71
CA ASP A 100 0.93 2.26 10.17
C ASP A 100 1.54 1.16 11.08
N SER A 101 0.97 -0.04 11.10
CA SER A 101 1.44 -1.13 11.95
C SER A 101 2.39 -2.05 11.20
N VAL A 102 3.70 -1.82 11.35
CA VAL A 102 4.75 -2.73 10.86
C VAL A 102 4.54 -4.16 11.34
N THR A 103 4.20 -4.33 12.62
CA THR A 103 4.00 -5.67 13.20
C THR A 103 2.87 -6.42 12.50
N LEU A 104 1.78 -5.73 12.16
CA LEU A 104 0.66 -6.33 11.44
C LEU A 104 1.08 -6.66 9.99
N ALA A 105 1.71 -5.70 9.30
CA ALA A 105 2.19 -5.90 7.93
C ALA A 105 3.19 -7.06 7.80
N ALA A 106 4.18 -7.11 8.68
CA ALA A 106 5.18 -8.16 8.76
C ALA A 106 4.59 -9.55 9.01
N ARG A 107 3.47 -9.64 9.75
CA ARG A 107 2.76 -10.91 9.98
C ARG A 107 2.09 -11.39 8.69
N HIS A 108 1.38 -10.52 7.99
CA HIS A 108 0.71 -10.88 6.74
C HIS A 108 1.71 -11.27 5.63
N LEU A 109 2.86 -10.61 5.56
CA LEU A 109 3.96 -11.01 4.66
C LEU A 109 4.52 -12.40 4.99
N LYS A 110 4.44 -12.86 6.24
CA LYS A 110 4.85 -14.22 6.62
C LYS A 110 3.84 -15.29 6.21
N GLU A 111 2.59 -14.91 6.04
CA GLU A 111 1.43 -15.80 5.86
C GLU A 111 0.77 -15.64 4.48
N LEU A 112 1.55 -15.27 3.45
CA LEU A 112 1.00 -15.07 2.11
C LEU A 112 0.27 -16.33 1.63
N PRO A 113 -0.98 -16.18 1.14
CA PRO A 113 -1.72 -17.29 0.55
C PRO A 113 -0.95 -17.79 -0.66
N THR A 114 -1.00 -19.10 -0.92
CA THR A 114 -0.40 -19.64 -2.15
C THR A 114 -1.50 -20.06 -3.11
N GLY A 115 -1.42 -19.56 -4.34
CA GLY A 115 -2.32 -19.95 -5.41
C GLY A 115 -1.56 -20.54 -6.61
N ASP A 116 -2.30 -21.19 -7.51
CA ASP A 116 -1.74 -21.71 -8.76
C ASP A 116 -2.06 -20.80 -9.97
N ARG A 117 -2.64 -19.62 -9.70
CA ARG A 117 -3.05 -18.63 -10.70
C ARG A 117 -2.71 -17.21 -10.22
N THR A 118 -2.63 -16.29 -11.19
CA THR A 118 -2.29 -14.88 -10.98
C THR A 118 -3.37 -13.95 -11.54
N PRO A 119 -4.42 -13.64 -10.76
CA PRO A 119 -5.47 -12.70 -11.17
C PRO A 119 -5.01 -11.23 -11.06
N LEU A 120 -3.93 -10.86 -11.77
CA LEU A 120 -3.32 -9.53 -11.68
C LEU A 120 -4.30 -8.37 -11.94
N PRO A 121 -5.24 -8.43 -12.91
CA PRO A 121 -6.25 -7.37 -13.07
C PRO A 121 -7.04 -7.11 -11.79
N SER A 122 -7.47 -8.17 -11.09
CA SER A 122 -8.19 -8.08 -9.82
C SER A 122 -7.35 -7.41 -8.73
N GLY A 123 -6.04 -7.66 -8.72
CA GLY A 123 -5.08 -7.04 -7.81
C GLY A 123 -4.93 -5.53 -8.02
N LEU A 124 -4.84 -5.09 -9.27
CA LEU A 124 -4.77 -3.66 -9.62
C LEU A 124 -6.07 -2.94 -9.26
N ASP A 125 -7.22 -3.55 -9.55
CA ASP A 125 -8.52 -3.00 -9.16
C ASP A 125 -8.67 -2.94 -7.62
N ALA A 126 -8.13 -3.92 -6.90
CA ALA A 126 -8.10 -3.91 -5.44
C ALA A 126 -7.21 -2.78 -4.89
N ALA A 127 -6.02 -2.58 -5.47
CA ALA A 127 -5.14 -1.48 -5.10
C ALA A 127 -5.81 -0.12 -5.32
N ARG A 128 -6.43 0.09 -6.48
CA ARG A 128 -7.22 1.29 -6.74
C ARG A 128 -8.30 1.52 -5.69
N ARG A 129 -9.09 0.48 -5.36
CA ARG A 129 -10.14 0.58 -4.32
C ARG A 129 -9.58 0.93 -2.94
N VAL A 130 -8.35 0.52 -2.64
CA VAL A 130 -7.68 0.88 -1.38
C VAL A 130 -7.28 2.36 -1.39
N ILE A 131 -6.70 2.84 -2.50
CA ILE A 131 -6.34 4.25 -2.69
C ILE A 131 -7.58 5.15 -2.62
N ASP A 132 -8.64 4.83 -3.38
CA ASP A 132 -9.89 5.60 -3.43
C ASP A 132 -10.60 5.73 -2.06
N ARG A 133 -10.21 4.93 -1.06
CA ARG A 133 -10.79 4.92 0.29
C ARG A 133 -9.84 5.45 1.37
N SER A 134 -8.60 5.73 1.02
CA SER A 134 -7.61 6.29 1.93
C SER A 134 -7.73 7.81 1.98
N ASP A 135 -7.37 8.38 3.12
CA ASP A 135 -7.25 9.83 3.33
C ASP A 135 -5.79 10.31 3.10
N ALA A 136 -4.90 9.46 2.56
CA ALA A 136 -3.51 9.79 2.26
C ALA A 136 -3.39 10.85 1.16
N ASP A 137 -2.39 11.74 1.30
CA ASP A 137 -2.16 12.83 0.35
C ASP A 137 -1.52 12.35 -0.97
N ALA A 138 -0.79 11.23 -0.92
CA ALA A 138 -0.15 10.59 -2.06
C ALA A 138 -0.20 9.07 -1.93
N ALA A 139 -0.06 8.37 -3.05
CA ALA A 139 0.02 6.92 -3.07
C ALA A 139 1.15 6.39 -3.97
N LEU A 140 1.78 5.30 -3.52
CA LEU A 140 2.71 4.50 -4.29
C LEU A 140 2.21 3.06 -4.38
N VAL A 141 2.06 2.52 -5.58
CA VAL A 141 1.73 1.11 -5.81
C VAL A 141 2.98 0.35 -6.21
N VAL A 142 3.35 -0.65 -5.40
CA VAL A 142 4.47 -1.54 -5.67
C VAL A 142 3.94 -2.90 -6.12
N VAL A 143 4.00 -3.17 -7.42
CA VAL A 143 3.54 -4.43 -8.02
C VAL A 143 4.70 -5.42 -8.12
N VAL A 144 4.64 -6.53 -7.39
CA VAL A 144 5.68 -7.58 -7.40
C VAL A 144 5.14 -8.80 -8.14
N THR A 145 5.68 -9.10 -9.32
CA THR A 145 5.21 -10.23 -10.16
C THR A 145 6.30 -10.68 -11.14
N ASP A 146 6.23 -11.94 -11.59
CA ASP A 146 7.03 -12.43 -12.73
C ASP A 146 6.33 -12.18 -14.09
N GLY A 147 5.15 -11.54 -14.06
CA GLY A 147 4.41 -11.13 -15.25
C GLY A 147 3.79 -12.26 -16.05
N ARG A 148 3.86 -13.52 -15.58
CA ARG A 148 3.40 -14.67 -16.36
C ARG A 148 1.89 -14.65 -16.51
N VAL A 149 1.44 -14.75 -17.76
CA VAL A 149 0.02 -14.84 -18.09
C VAL A 149 -0.45 -16.27 -17.95
N THR A 150 -1.43 -16.52 -17.08
CA THR A 150 -2.13 -17.81 -17.05
C THR A 150 -3.18 -17.82 -18.17
N VAL A 151 -3.02 -18.72 -19.15
CA VAL A 151 -3.83 -18.80 -20.39
C VAL A 151 -5.29 -19.24 -20.15
N ALA A 152 -5.68 -19.52 -18.90
CA ALA A 152 -6.97 -20.11 -18.57
C ALA A 152 -8.17 -19.14 -18.70
N ASP A 153 -7.97 -17.81 -18.67
CA ASP A 153 -9.07 -16.83 -18.50
C ASP A 153 -9.16 -15.76 -19.63
N GLY A 154 -9.29 -16.18 -20.89
CA GLY A 154 -9.66 -15.29 -22.01
C GLY A 154 -8.49 -14.50 -22.64
N SER A 155 -8.60 -13.16 -22.74
CA SER A 155 -7.47 -12.26 -23.06
C SER A 155 -6.98 -11.56 -21.77
N PRO A 156 -6.14 -12.22 -20.96
CA PRO A 156 -5.58 -11.63 -19.74
C PRO A 156 -4.89 -10.29 -20.01
N THR A 157 -4.28 -10.13 -21.19
CA THR A 157 -3.62 -8.89 -21.60
C THR A 157 -4.59 -7.72 -21.75
N GLY A 158 -5.80 -7.94 -22.28
CA GLY A 158 -6.83 -6.90 -22.39
C GLY A 158 -7.37 -6.47 -21.03
N GLN A 159 -7.62 -7.42 -20.14
CA GLN A 159 -8.08 -7.14 -18.78
C GLN A 159 -7.01 -6.42 -17.96
N THR A 160 -5.76 -6.87 -18.01
CA THR A 160 -4.66 -6.19 -17.32
C THR A 160 -4.46 -4.78 -17.85
N ARG A 161 -4.57 -4.57 -19.16
CA ARG A 161 -4.50 -3.22 -19.75
C ARG A 161 -5.60 -2.31 -19.22
N SER A 162 -6.84 -2.80 -19.15
CA SER A 162 -7.97 -2.03 -18.62
C SER A 162 -7.77 -1.67 -17.15
N ALA A 163 -7.35 -2.64 -16.33
CA ALA A 163 -7.11 -2.42 -14.90
C ALA A 163 -5.91 -1.49 -14.66
N ALA A 164 -4.84 -1.62 -15.44
CA ALA A 164 -3.68 -0.73 -15.39
C ALA A 164 -4.06 0.72 -15.75
N ARG A 165 -4.83 0.93 -16.83
CA ARG A 165 -5.36 2.26 -17.17
C ARG A 165 -6.23 2.84 -16.07
N SER A 166 -7.08 2.01 -15.48
CA SER A 166 -7.90 2.42 -14.35
C SER A 166 -7.00 2.87 -13.19
N LEU A 167 -5.98 2.10 -12.84
CA LEU A 167 -5.05 2.47 -11.78
C LEU A 167 -4.29 3.77 -12.10
N ALA A 168 -3.89 3.98 -13.36
CA ALA A 168 -3.20 5.18 -13.80
C ALA A 168 -4.04 6.48 -13.70
N THR A 169 -5.36 6.38 -13.56
CA THR A 169 -6.19 7.55 -13.27
C THR A 169 -6.29 7.86 -11.78
N ALA A 170 -5.76 7.00 -10.90
CA ALA A 170 -5.60 7.33 -9.49
C ALA A 170 -4.36 8.22 -9.34
N ASP A 171 -4.37 9.08 -8.33
CA ASP A 171 -3.22 9.93 -8.02
C ASP A 171 -2.14 9.11 -7.30
N ALA A 172 -1.53 8.19 -8.06
CA ALA A 172 -0.64 7.17 -7.54
C ALA A 172 0.53 6.93 -8.50
N SER A 173 1.74 6.96 -7.96
CA SER A 173 2.92 6.44 -8.66
C SER A 173 2.91 4.92 -8.66
N VAL A 174 3.51 4.30 -9.69
CA VAL A 174 3.58 2.84 -9.80
C VAL A 174 5.02 2.39 -10.00
N VAL A 175 5.42 1.37 -9.24
CA VAL A 175 6.70 0.66 -9.40
C VAL A 175 6.40 -0.81 -9.66
N VAL A 176 6.93 -1.34 -10.75
CA VAL A 176 6.86 -2.75 -11.11
C VAL A 176 8.17 -3.43 -10.70
N VAL A 177 8.10 -4.32 -9.73
CA VAL A 177 9.18 -5.18 -9.28
C VAL A 177 9.08 -6.51 -10.03
N ASP A 178 9.94 -6.65 -11.02
CA ASP A 178 9.91 -7.78 -11.95
C ASP A 178 10.76 -8.94 -11.43
N ALA A 179 10.11 -10.07 -11.21
CA ALA A 179 10.74 -11.33 -10.80
C ALA A 179 10.93 -12.32 -11.96
N GLY A 180 10.58 -11.92 -13.19
CA GLY A 180 10.71 -12.74 -14.38
C GLY A 180 12.08 -12.63 -15.05
N ASP A 181 12.55 -13.74 -15.62
CA ASP A 181 13.85 -13.80 -16.34
C ASP A 181 13.72 -13.52 -17.85
N ASP A 182 12.50 -13.65 -18.40
CA ASP A 182 12.30 -13.79 -19.86
C ASP A 182 11.67 -12.57 -20.54
N GLY A 183 11.23 -11.56 -19.79
CA GLY A 183 10.61 -10.34 -20.33
C GLY A 183 9.26 -10.55 -21.04
N ILE A 184 8.71 -11.77 -21.07
CA ILE A 184 7.43 -12.10 -21.69
C ILE A 184 6.35 -12.08 -20.62
N GLY A 185 5.53 -11.02 -20.60
CA GLY A 185 4.48 -10.92 -19.61
C GLY A 185 3.64 -9.66 -19.66
N VAL A 186 2.78 -9.49 -18.65
CA VAL A 186 1.93 -8.31 -18.49
C VAL A 186 2.67 -7.12 -17.87
N THR A 187 3.92 -7.27 -17.45
CA THR A 187 4.74 -6.20 -16.85
C THR A 187 4.95 -5.03 -17.81
N ASP A 188 5.17 -5.28 -19.10
CA ASP A 188 5.27 -4.22 -20.12
C ASP A 188 3.95 -3.45 -20.29
N ILE A 189 2.81 -4.12 -20.11
CA ILE A 189 1.49 -3.48 -20.14
C ILE A 189 1.35 -2.55 -18.93
N LEU A 190 1.77 -2.98 -17.74
CA LEU A 190 1.76 -2.11 -16.56
C LEU A 190 2.61 -0.86 -16.79
N VAL A 191 3.86 -1.05 -17.21
CA VAL A 191 4.80 0.06 -17.46
C VAL A 191 4.23 1.04 -18.48
N SER A 192 3.70 0.55 -19.61
CA SER A 192 3.17 1.42 -20.67
C SER A 192 1.87 2.13 -20.32
N GLU A 193 1.03 1.58 -19.45
CA GLU A 193 -0.28 2.16 -19.13
C GLU A 193 -0.26 3.01 -17.86
N THR A 194 0.73 2.82 -16.98
CA THR A 194 0.84 3.54 -15.69
C THR A 194 2.09 4.42 -15.59
N ASP A 195 2.88 4.49 -16.66
CA ASP A 195 4.22 5.12 -16.67
C ASP A 195 5.15 4.58 -15.56
N ALA A 196 4.92 3.33 -15.15
CA ALA A 196 5.60 2.75 -14.00
C ALA A 196 7.11 2.59 -14.22
N ARG A 197 7.87 2.79 -13.15
CA ARG A 197 9.28 2.38 -13.12
C ARG A 197 9.37 0.87 -12.95
N ARG A 198 10.10 0.18 -13.83
CA ARG A 198 10.43 -1.25 -13.68
C ARG A 198 11.79 -1.42 -13.03
N ILE A 199 11.86 -2.25 -11.98
CA ILE A 199 13.12 -2.68 -11.37
C ILE A 199 13.11 -4.21 -11.24
N PRO A 200 14.26 -4.89 -11.35
CA PRO A 200 14.32 -6.32 -11.06
C PRO A 200 14.13 -6.57 -9.55
N LEU A 201 13.60 -7.73 -9.19
CA LEU A 201 13.40 -8.12 -7.79
C LEU A 201 14.69 -8.09 -6.96
N SER A 202 15.85 -8.37 -7.59
CA SER A 202 17.17 -8.27 -6.97
C SER A 202 17.52 -6.86 -6.51
N ASP A 203 16.93 -5.86 -7.15
CA ASP A 203 17.19 -4.45 -6.91
C ASP A 203 16.14 -3.84 -5.97
N LEU A 204 15.16 -4.60 -5.52
CA LEU A 204 14.20 -4.12 -4.55
C LEU A 204 14.95 -3.62 -3.29
N SER A 205 14.73 -2.36 -2.92
CA SER A 205 15.31 -1.75 -1.72
C SER A 205 14.48 -0.55 -1.29
N ALA A 206 14.54 -0.20 -0.01
CA ALA A 206 13.74 0.90 0.53
C ALA A 206 14.13 2.23 -0.09
N GLU A 207 15.42 2.43 -0.32
CA GLU A 207 15.93 3.61 -0.99
C GLU A 207 15.30 3.82 -2.39
N ARG A 208 15.08 2.74 -3.16
CA ARG A 208 14.48 2.82 -4.50
C ARG A 208 12.96 3.01 -4.46
N VAL A 209 12.30 2.49 -3.44
CA VAL A 209 10.87 2.72 -3.20
C VAL A 209 10.68 4.18 -2.74
N ALA A 210 11.45 4.65 -1.77
CA ALA A 210 11.44 6.04 -1.29
C ALA A 210 11.89 7.06 -2.36
N GLU A 211 12.73 6.67 -3.32
CA GLU A 211 12.99 7.49 -4.50
C GLU A 211 11.72 7.64 -5.35
N ALA A 212 10.95 6.57 -5.55
CA ALA A 212 9.69 6.62 -6.28
C ALA A 212 8.59 7.39 -5.53
N GLU A 213 8.53 7.31 -4.20
CA GLU A 213 7.59 8.09 -3.36
C GLU A 213 7.84 9.59 -3.50
N ARG A 214 9.10 10.03 -3.47
CA ARG A 214 9.46 11.46 -3.65
C ARG A 214 9.05 12.03 -5.00
N PHE A 215 8.89 11.19 -6.02
CA PHE A 215 8.32 11.62 -7.30
C PHE A 215 6.79 11.74 -7.24
N ALA A 216 6.12 10.98 -6.37
CA ALA A 216 4.69 11.09 -6.11
C ALA A 216 4.35 12.35 -5.30
N ASP A 217 5.14 12.68 -4.28
CA ASP A 217 4.96 13.89 -3.44
C ASP A 217 5.23 15.22 -4.16
N GLY A 218 5.87 15.17 -5.33
CA GLY A 218 6.36 16.35 -6.06
C GLY A 218 5.48 16.84 -7.21
N GLN A 219 4.28 16.28 -7.39
CA GLN A 219 3.36 16.56 -8.51
C GLN A 219 2.12 17.34 -8.08
#